data_AF-A0A349MGH5-F1
#
_entry.id   AF-A0A349MGH5-F1
#
_cell.length_a   1.000
_cell.length_b   1.000
_cell.length_c   1.000
_cell.angle_alpha   90.00
_cell.angle_beta   90.00
_cell.angle_gamma   90.00
#
_symmetry.space_group_name_H-M   'P 1'
#
loop_
_entity.id
_entity.type
_entity.pdbx_description
1 polymer ?
#
loop_
_entity_poly.entity_id
_entity_poly.type
_entity_poly.pdbx_seq_one_letter_code
_entity_poly.pdbx_strand_id
1 'polypeptide(L)'
;MARTGQCKETVMAIENRKVGRFGSQGGFTLVELMVVVTIIAILSAVGLPRLYKYVRSSEATQALEVSGWIVKAIHGYVDSQSNTPIDQLNALLKPGSVGNLNSGSPDKEISTLIPHLTGPREVKFQYEINAIVQANHDVWICVKSWDKKADGGGDPNAYILYSGAESANPNWQGHSFLAKYVDVAATAIPGGNCDANGGAVADQD
;
A
#
# COMPACT_ATOMS: atom_id res chain seq x y z
N MET A 1 3.54 -73.23 21.39
CA MET A 1 2.43 -73.27 22.37
C MET A 1 2.24 -71.88 22.97
N ALA A 2 1.01 -71.38 22.89
CA ALA A 2 0.39 -70.36 23.75
C ALA A 2 1.02 -68.94 23.83
N ARG A 3 0.29 -67.95 23.28
CA ARG A 3 -0.50 -66.93 24.02
C ARG A 3 -0.79 -65.76 23.07
N THR A 4 -2.02 -65.65 22.54
CA THR A 4 -3.18 -64.91 23.11
C THR A 4 -2.93 -63.41 23.27
N GLY A 5 -3.72 -62.60 22.55
CA GLY A 5 -3.81 -61.17 22.77
C GLY A 5 -4.69 -60.51 21.72
N GLN A 6 -5.99 -60.87 21.71
CA GLN A 6 -7.02 -60.22 20.91
C GLN A 6 -6.93 -58.70 21.06
N CYS A 7 -6.86 -57.99 19.94
CA CYS A 7 -7.14 -56.57 19.85
C CYS A 7 -8.64 -56.38 20.13
N LYS A 8 -8.98 -56.32 21.42
CA LYS A 8 -10.34 -56.19 21.91
C LYS A 8 -10.76 -54.72 21.76
N GLU A 9 -11.94 -54.57 21.21
CA GLU A 9 -12.69 -53.32 21.07
C GLU A 9 -12.49 -52.37 22.25
N THR A 10 -12.10 -51.14 21.94
CA THR A 10 -12.62 -49.98 22.66
C THR A 10 -13.29 -49.09 21.63
N VAL A 11 -14.48 -49.54 21.22
CA VAL A 11 -15.53 -48.63 20.74
C VAL A 11 -15.63 -47.53 21.78
N MET A 12 -15.16 -46.34 21.42
CA MET A 12 -15.32 -45.14 22.21
C MET A 12 -16.83 -44.89 22.30
N ALA A 13 -17.43 -45.29 23.42
CA ALA A 13 -18.81 -45.00 23.72
C ALA A 13 -18.97 -43.48 23.70
N ILE A 14 -19.59 -42.95 22.65
CA ILE A 14 -20.19 -41.62 22.69
C ILE A 14 -21.39 -41.77 23.62
N GLU A 15 -21.14 -41.66 24.91
CA GLU A 15 -22.20 -41.48 25.88
C GLU A 15 -22.90 -40.16 25.52
N ASN A 16 -24.20 -40.27 25.28
CA ASN A 16 -25.08 -39.22 24.83
C ASN A 16 -25.10 -38.12 25.89
N ARG A 17 -24.14 -37.19 25.83
CA ARG A 17 -24.02 -36.07 26.76
C ARG A 17 -25.25 -35.19 26.51
N LYS A 18 -26.29 -35.38 27.34
CA LYS A 18 -27.46 -34.52 27.41
C LYS A 18 -26.96 -33.08 27.43
N VAL A 19 -27.16 -32.36 26.32
CA VAL A 19 -27.02 -30.91 26.29
C VAL A 19 -27.99 -30.42 27.36
N GLY A 20 -27.43 -29.95 28.48
CA GLY A 20 -28.21 -29.40 29.58
C GLY A 20 -29.11 -28.33 29.01
N ARG A 21 -30.41 -28.57 29.08
CA ARG A 21 -31.44 -27.62 28.65
C ARG A 21 -31.20 -26.35 29.47
N PHE A 22 -30.76 -25.26 28.81
CA PHE A 22 -30.60 -23.95 29.42
C PHE A 22 -31.90 -23.62 30.17
N GLY A 23 -31.83 -23.69 31.51
CA GLY A 23 -32.98 -23.45 32.36
C GLY A 23 -33.50 -22.05 32.12
N SER A 24 -34.82 -21.92 31.88
CA SER A 24 -35.64 -20.70 31.93
C SER A 24 -34.85 -19.38 31.77
N GLN A 25 -34.09 -19.25 30.68
CA GLN A 25 -33.55 -17.96 30.29
C GLN A 25 -34.68 -17.23 29.58
N GLY A 26 -35.12 -16.11 30.16
CA GLY A 26 -36.07 -15.21 29.52
C GLY A 26 -35.55 -14.90 28.12
N GLY A 27 -36.24 -15.40 27.10
CA GLY A 27 -35.85 -15.20 25.72
C GLY A 27 -35.88 -13.71 25.39
N PHE A 28 -34.87 -13.22 24.68
CA PHE A 28 -34.87 -11.90 24.09
C PHE A 28 -36.17 -11.71 23.29
N THR A 29 -36.88 -10.63 23.55
CA THR A 29 -38.10 -10.34 22.80
C THR A 29 -37.72 -9.98 21.35
N LEU A 30 -38.54 -10.40 20.38
CA LEU A 30 -38.29 -10.08 18.96
C LEU A 30 -38.22 -8.57 18.74
N VAL A 31 -38.99 -7.79 19.51
CA VAL A 31 -38.99 -6.33 19.46
C VAL A 31 -37.67 -5.72 19.97
N GLU A 32 -37.07 -6.29 21.02
CA GLU A 32 -35.79 -5.83 21.56
C GLU A 32 -34.67 -6.01 20.55
N LEU A 33 -34.66 -7.14 19.84
CA LEU A 33 -33.70 -7.37 18.77
C LEU A 33 -33.95 -6.44 17.57
N MET A 34 -35.22 -6.16 17.24
CA MET A 34 -35.58 -5.31 16.10
C MET A 34 -35.11 -3.85 16.28
N VAL A 35 -35.24 -3.30 17.49
CA VAL A 35 -34.78 -1.95 17.80
C VAL A 35 -33.25 -1.87 17.76
N VAL A 36 -32.56 -2.86 18.34
CA VAL A 36 -31.09 -2.89 18.37
C VAL A 36 -30.50 -2.95 16.96
N VAL A 37 -31.02 -3.83 16.10
CA VAL A 37 -30.55 -3.95 14.72
C VAL A 37 -30.78 -2.64 13.95
N THR A 38 -31.90 -1.97 14.19
CA THR A 38 -32.20 -0.68 13.54
C THR A 38 -31.21 0.41 13.97
N ILE A 39 -30.91 0.50 15.26
CA ILE A 39 -29.94 1.49 15.77
C ILE A 39 -28.54 1.21 15.19
N ILE A 40 -28.10 -0.06 15.18
CA ILE A 40 -26.80 -0.44 14.59
C ILE A 40 -26.78 -0.14 13.08
N ALA A 41 -27.88 -0.33 12.35
CA ALA A 41 -27.98 -0.02 10.93
C ALA A 41 -27.75 1.48 10.66
N ILE A 42 -28.36 2.36 11.45
CA ILE A 42 -28.18 3.82 11.31
C ILE A 42 -26.74 4.23 11.66
N LEU A 43 -26.19 3.72 12.76
CA LEU A 43 -24.83 4.04 13.20
C LEU A 43 -23.78 3.56 12.19
N SER A 44 -23.93 2.35 11.65
CA SER A 44 -22.99 1.79 10.69
C SER A 44 -22.99 2.54 9.36
N ALA A 45 -24.15 3.00 8.89
CA ALA A 45 -24.27 3.78 7.66
C ALA A 45 -23.42 5.07 7.68
N VAL A 46 -23.32 5.74 8.83
CA VAL A 46 -22.54 6.97 8.98
C VAL A 46 -21.09 6.69 9.43
N GLY A 47 -20.89 5.67 10.25
CA GLY A 47 -19.59 5.35 10.85
C GLY A 47 -18.59 4.69 9.90
N LEU A 48 -19.06 3.73 9.10
CA LEU A 48 -18.19 2.94 8.21
C LEU A 48 -17.42 3.77 7.15
N PRO A 49 -18.02 4.71 6.39
CA PRO A 49 -17.28 5.43 5.36
C PRO A 49 -16.10 6.23 5.93
N ARG A 50 -16.22 6.76 7.16
CA ARG A 50 -15.13 7.47 7.84
C ARG A 50 -14.02 6.52 8.26
N LEU A 51 -14.39 5.35 8.78
CA LEU A 51 -13.42 4.32 9.17
C LEU A 51 -12.57 3.86 7.98
N TYR A 52 -13.16 3.66 6.80
CA TYR A 52 -12.42 3.27 5.60
C TYR A 52 -11.40 4.33 5.16
N LYS A 53 -11.77 5.63 5.20
CA LYS A 53 -10.83 6.71 4.89
C LYS A 53 -9.66 6.76 5.88
N TYR A 54 -9.92 6.52 7.16
CA TYR A 54 -8.88 6.47 8.20
C TYR A 54 -7.90 5.32 7.98
N VAL A 55 -8.41 4.11 7.68
CA VAL A 55 -7.57 2.94 7.38
C VAL A 55 -6.68 3.23 6.17
N ARG A 56 -7.23 3.75 5.08
CA ARG A 56 -6.44 4.13 3.90
C ARG A 56 -5.38 5.19 4.21
N SER A 57 -5.69 6.22 4.99
CA SER A 57 -4.68 7.22 5.38
C SER A 57 -3.54 6.62 6.22
N SER A 58 -3.85 5.63 7.05
CA SER A 58 -2.84 4.91 7.84
C SER A 58 -1.94 4.06 6.93
N GLU A 59 -2.52 3.37 5.96
CA GLU A 59 -1.78 2.60 4.95
C GLU A 59 -0.92 3.50 4.07
N ALA A 60 -1.43 4.69 3.69
CA ALA A 60 -0.69 5.66 2.90
C ALA A 60 0.59 6.11 3.61
N THR A 61 0.58 6.26 4.94
CA THR A 61 1.77 6.64 5.72
C THR A 61 2.91 5.63 5.53
N GLN A 62 2.61 4.33 5.48
CA GLN A 62 3.61 3.31 5.18
C GLN A 62 4.24 3.51 3.80
N ALA A 63 3.43 3.86 2.80
CA ALA A 63 3.93 4.13 1.45
C ALA A 63 4.80 5.40 1.40
N LEU A 64 4.47 6.43 2.20
CA LEU A 64 5.26 7.66 2.29
C LEU A 64 6.68 7.41 2.80
N GLU A 65 6.82 6.61 3.86
CA GLU A 65 8.14 6.27 4.43
C GLU A 65 9.05 5.61 3.39
N VAL A 66 8.52 4.65 2.63
CA VAL A 66 9.27 3.97 1.57
C VAL A 66 9.59 4.93 0.43
N SER A 67 8.64 5.78 0.03
CA SER A 67 8.87 6.76 -1.05
C SER A 67 9.95 7.79 -0.70
N GLY A 68 9.98 8.29 0.55
CA GLY A 68 11.03 9.20 0.99
C GLY A 68 12.41 8.56 1.05
N TRP A 69 12.48 7.27 1.38
CA TRP A 69 13.72 6.51 1.29
C TRP A 69 14.18 6.27 -0.16
N ILE A 70 13.25 5.94 -1.07
CA ILE A 70 13.53 5.80 -2.51
C ILE A 70 14.14 7.10 -3.06
N VAL A 71 13.51 8.24 -2.77
CA VAL A 71 13.99 9.55 -3.20
C VAL A 71 15.42 9.79 -2.73
N LYS A 72 15.69 9.62 -1.44
CA LYS A 72 17.05 9.79 -0.86
C LYS A 72 18.08 8.87 -1.50
N ALA A 73 17.72 7.62 -1.76
CA ALA A 73 18.62 6.65 -2.35
C ALA A 73 18.94 6.99 -3.82
N ILE A 74 17.98 7.53 -4.58
CA ILE A 74 18.22 8.00 -5.94
C ILE A 74 19.11 9.24 -5.95
N HIS A 75 18.87 10.21 -5.07
CA HIS A 75 19.78 11.36 -4.93
C HIS A 75 21.22 10.88 -4.65
N GLY A 76 21.41 9.99 -3.67
CA GLY A 76 22.74 9.44 -3.37
C GLY A 76 23.36 8.67 -4.54
N TYR A 77 22.56 7.97 -5.35
CA TYR A 77 23.04 7.30 -6.55
C TYR A 77 23.50 8.28 -7.62
N VAL A 78 22.71 9.32 -7.92
CA VAL A 78 23.08 10.35 -8.90
C VAL A 78 24.33 11.13 -8.45
N ASP A 79 24.41 11.47 -7.16
CA ASP A 79 25.58 12.13 -6.57
C ASP A 79 26.85 11.29 -6.71
N SER A 80 26.74 9.97 -6.55
CA SER A 80 27.86 9.03 -6.73
C SER A 80 28.29 8.85 -8.19
N GLN A 81 27.41 9.17 -9.14
CA GLN A 81 27.57 8.96 -10.58
C GLN A 81 27.96 10.26 -11.33
N SER A 82 28.62 11.20 -10.66
CA SER A 82 28.99 12.54 -11.20
C SER A 82 29.80 12.54 -12.50
N ASN A 83 30.43 11.42 -12.86
CA ASN A 83 31.21 11.27 -14.11
C ASN A 83 30.45 10.55 -15.23
N THR A 84 29.20 10.13 -15.01
CA THR A 84 28.40 9.47 -16.05
C THR A 84 27.67 10.49 -16.92
N PRO A 85 27.59 10.26 -18.24
CA PRO A 85 26.75 11.06 -19.10
C PRO A 85 25.28 11.03 -18.64
N ILE A 86 24.68 12.21 -18.49
CA ILE A 86 23.31 12.39 -18.00
C ILE A 86 22.28 11.62 -18.83
N ASP A 87 22.50 11.48 -20.14
CA ASP A 87 21.61 10.71 -21.03
C ASP A 87 21.53 9.23 -20.63
N GLN A 88 22.65 8.65 -20.16
CA GLN A 88 22.67 7.26 -19.70
C GLN A 88 21.92 7.11 -18.37
N LEU A 89 22.06 8.09 -17.48
CA LEU A 89 21.38 8.10 -16.21
C LEU A 89 19.86 8.30 -16.36
N ASN A 90 19.44 9.22 -17.23
CA ASN A 90 18.05 9.44 -17.59
C ASN A 90 17.41 8.22 -18.28
N ALA A 91 18.16 7.47 -19.09
CA ALA A 91 17.66 6.24 -19.71
C ALA A 91 17.33 5.14 -18.67
N LEU A 92 18.12 5.07 -17.60
CA LEU A 92 17.92 4.12 -16.50
C LEU A 92 16.75 4.54 -15.60
N LEU A 93 16.64 5.82 -15.29
CA LEU A 93 15.65 6.37 -14.35
C LEU A 93 14.29 6.71 -14.98
N LYS A 94 14.09 6.38 -16.26
CA LYS A 94 12.82 6.58 -16.95
C LYS A 94 11.75 5.57 -16.48
N PRO A 95 10.47 5.99 -16.36
CA PRO A 95 9.35 5.06 -16.17
C PRO A 95 9.40 3.89 -17.15
N GLY A 96 9.30 2.67 -16.62
CA GLY A 96 9.24 1.44 -17.41
C GLY A 96 10.58 0.76 -17.74
N SER A 97 11.72 1.38 -17.39
CA SER A 97 13.06 0.77 -17.34
C SER A 97 13.25 0.08 -15.98
N VAL A 98 14.14 0.56 -15.12
CA VAL A 98 14.40 0.07 -13.74
C VAL A 98 13.70 0.93 -12.69
N GLY A 99 12.62 1.61 -13.08
CA GLY A 99 11.91 2.61 -12.28
C GLY A 99 10.86 2.05 -11.32
N ASN A 100 10.66 0.74 -11.21
CA ASN A 100 9.61 0.20 -10.35
C ASN A 100 10.19 -0.52 -9.13
N LEU A 101 9.58 -0.36 -7.96
CA LEU A 101 9.84 -1.21 -6.80
C LEU A 101 8.66 -2.16 -6.61
N ASN A 102 8.96 -3.44 -6.41
CA ASN A 102 7.97 -4.51 -6.19
C ASN A 102 7.03 -4.78 -7.39
N SER A 103 7.52 -4.54 -8.61
CA SER A 103 6.82 -4.74 -9.87
C SER A 103 6.47 -6.21 -10.15
N GLY A 104 7.13 -7.16 -9.46
CA GLY A 104 6.98 -8.58 -9.73
C GLY A 104 7.65 -9.03 -11.04
N SER A 105 8.32 -8.09 -11.74
CA SER A 105 9.11 -8.33 -12.94
C SER A 105 10.57 -7.97 -12.64
N PRO A 106 11.47 -8.96 -12.43
CA PRO A 106 12.84 -8.72 -11.94
C PRO A 106 13.64 -7.76 -12.84
N ASP A 107 13.35 -7.74 -14.14
CA ASP A 107 14.06 -6.90 -15.13
C ASP A 107 13.73 -5.40 -15.03
N LYS A 108 12.71 -5.05 -14.25
CA LYS A 108 12.22 -3.67 -14.08
C LYS A 108 12.31 -3.17 -12.64
N GLU A 109 13.01 -3.92 -11.78
CA GLU A 109 13.16 -3.54 -10.38
C GLU A 109 14.37 -2.63 -10.15
N ILE A 110 14.15 -1.54 -9.41
CA ILE A 110 15.22 -0.62 -9.00
C ILE A 110 16.30 -1.30 -8.13
N SER A 111 15.96 -2.45 -7.52
CA SER A 111 16.87 -3.31 -6.78
C SER A 111 18.06 -3.81 -7.63
N THR A 112 17.92 -3.81 -8.97
CA THR A 112 19.01 -4.15 -9.91
C THR A 112 20.09 -3.07 -9.94
N LEU A 113 19.72 -1.80 -9.81
CA LEU A 113 20.66 -0.67 -9.78
C LEU A 113 21.16 -0.38 -8.37
N ILE A 114 20.24 -0.45 -7.41
CA ILE A 114 20.52 -0.12 -6.02
C ILE A 114 20.16 -1.34 -5.17
N PRO A 115 21.10 -2.26 -4.90
CA PRO A 115 20.79 -3.56 -4.29
C PRO A 115 20.34 -3.46 -2.83
N HIS A 116 20.69 -2.39 -2.13
CA HIS A 116 20.15 -2.12 -0.80
C HIS A 116 18.69 -1.63 -0.83
N LEU A 117 18.19 -1.26 -2.02
CA LEU A 117 16.80 -0.94 -2.29
C LEU A 117 15.97 -2.22 -2.50
N THR A 118 16.08 -3.17 -1.55
CA THR A 118 15.23 -4.36 -1.56
C THR A 118 13.94 -4.03 -0.82
N GLY A 119 12.83 -3.87 -1.55
CA GLY A 119 11.52 -3.70 -0.92
C GLY A 119 11.20 -4.88 0.00
N PRO A 120 10.41 -4.69 1.08
CA PRO A 120 9.87 -5.81 1.84
C PRO A 120 9.15 -6.76 0.88
N ARG A 121 9.43 -8.07 0.95
CA ARG A 121 8.87 -9.07 0.02
C ARG A 121 7.32 -9.13 0.03
N GLU A 122 6.66 -8.51 1.01
CA GLU A 122 5.20 -8.41 1.13
C GLU A 122 4.70 -6.95 1.23
N VAL A 123 5.18 -6.07 0.36
CA VAL A 123 4.60 -4.73 0.27
C VAL A 123 3.16 -4.76 -0.25
N LYS A 124 2.26 -4.10 0.49
CA LYS A 124 0.92 -3.74 0.03
C LYS A 124 0.93 -2.77 -1.14
N PHE A 125 2.05 -2.11 -1.43
CA PHE A 125 2.15 -1.05 -2.44
C PHE A 125 3.15 -1.39 -3.54
N GLN A 126 2.79 -1.05 -4.77
CA GLN A 126 3.73 -0.91 -5.88
C GLN A 126 4.19 0.54 -5.97
N TYR A 127 5.41 0.75 -6.45
CA TYR A 127 6.00 2.07 -6.64
C TYR A 127 6.50 2.19 -8.07
N GLU A 128 6.14 3.29 -8.72
CA GLU A 128 6.69 3.75 -9.99
C GLU A 128 7.46 5.04 -9.73
N ILE A 129 8.69 5.06 -10.22
CA ILE A 129 9.66 6.10 -9.93
C ILE A 129 10.00 6.77 -11.24
N ASN A 130 9.71 8.07 -11.28
CA ASN A 130 10.00 8.91 -12.41
C ASN A 130 11.04 9.92 -11.96
N ALA A 131 12.18 9.97 -12.63
CA ALA A 131 13.19 10.96 -12.34
C ALA A 131 13.82 11.55 -13.61
N ILE A 132 14.16 12.83 -13.53
CA ILE A 132 14.85 13.58 -14.57
C ILE A 132 16.10 14.18 -13.93
N VAL A 133 17.27 13.78 -14.44
CA VAL A 133 18.56 14.32 -14.05
C VAL A 133 18.95 15.47 -14.96
N GLN A 134 19.37 16.57 -14.35
CA GLN A 134 19.74 17.81 -14.99
C GLN A 134 21.25 17.89 -15.29
N ALA A 135 21.65 18.91 -16.05
CA ALA A 135 23.04 19.21 -16.42
C ALA A 135 23.99 19.36 -15.22
N ASN A 136 23.46 19.83 -14.09
CA ASN A 136 24.19 20.06 -12.85
C ASN A 136 24.12 18.88 -11.87
N HIS A 137 23.63 17.72 -12.31
CA HIS A 137 23.37 16.54 -11.48
C HIS A 137 22.26 16.71 -10.42
N ASP A 138 21.48 17.79 -10.50
CA ASP A 138 20.23 17.87 -9.74
C ASP A 138 19.20 16.89 -10.31
N VAL A 139 18.35 16.36 -9.43
CA VAL A 139 17.33 15.37 -9.80
C VAL A 139 15.96 15.90 -9.46
N TRP A 140 15.09 15.95 -10.45
CA TRP A 140 13.65 16.11 -10.25
C TRP A 140 13.03 14.73 -10.21
N ILE A 141 12.42 14.37 -9.08
CA ILE A 141 11.90 13.03 -8.85
C ILE A 141 10.46 13.07 -8.36
N CYS A 142 9.64 12.20 -8.93
CA CYS A 142 8.29 11.91 -8.49
C CYS A 142 8.14 10.40 -8.32
N VAL A 143 7.63 9.98 -7.15
CA VAL A 143 7.31 8.59 -6.85
C VAL A 143 5.80 8.47 -6.78
N LYS A 144 5.23 7.62 -7.64
CA LYS A 144 3.83 7.26 -7.63
C LYS A 144 3.67 5.89 -6.98
N SER A 145 2.76 5.74 -6.03
CA SER A 145 2.49 4.45 -5.40
C SER A 145 1.01 4.13 -5.32
N TRP A 146 0.67 2.84 -5.36
CA TRP A 146 -0.71 2.34 -5.34
C TRP A 146 -0.77 0.93 -4.77
N ASP A 147 -1.96 0.50 -4.35
CA ASP A 147 -2.16 -0.83 -3.76
C ASP A 147 -1.83 -1.94 -4.77
N LYS A 148 -0.96 -2.85 -4.37
CA LYS A 148 -0.67 -4.10 -5.09
C LYS A 148 -1.82 -5.07 -4.85
N LYS A 149 -2.64 -5.36 -5.87
CA LYS A 149 -3.56 -6.50 -5.78
C LYS A 149 -2.82 -7.81 -6.04
N ALA A 150 -3.42 -8.91 -5.59
CA ALA A 150 -2.84 -10.25 -5.68
C ALA A 150 -2.63 -10.76 -7.13
N ASP A 151 -3.29 -10.14 -8.10
CA ASP A 151 -3.12 -10.40 -9.55
C ASP A 151 -1.98 -9.59 -10.18
N GLY A 152 -1.25 -8.79 -9.40
CA GLY A 152 -0.20 -7.88 -9.88
C GLY A 152 -0.73 -6.58 -10.48
N GLY A 153 -2.05 -6.39 -10.54
CA GLY A 153 -2.68 -5.14 -10.92
C GLY A 153 -2.86 -4.22 -9.72
N GLY A 154 -2.72 -2.91 -9.92
CA GLY A 154 -3.19 -1.92 -8.97
C GLY A 154 -4.55 -1.36 -9.36
N ASP A 155 -5.17 -0.57 -8.49
CA ASP A 155 -6.14 0.42 -8.95
C ASP A 155 -5.36 1.65 -9.45
N PRO A 156 -5.13 1.83 -10.76
CA PRO A 156 -4.34 2.95 -11.28
C PRO A 156 -4.97 4.32 -10.99
N ASN A 157 -6.22 4.33 -10.51
CA ASN A 157 -6.99 5.52 -10.17
C ASN A 157 -6.90 5.90 -8.69
N ALA A 158 -6.32 5.05 -7.83
CA ALA A 158 -6.13 5.30 -6.40
C ALA A 158 -4.63 5.28 -6.09
N TYR A 159 -3.99 6.45 -6.10
CA TYR A 159 -2.54 6.53 -5.94
C TYR A 159 -2.13 7.68 -5.03
N ILE A 160 -0.92 7.54 -4.51
CA ILE A 160 -0.20 8.53 -3.71
C ILE A 160 0.91 9.07 -4.59
N LEU A 161 1.17 10.37 -4.50
CA LEU A 161 2.33 11.01 -5.11
C LEU A 161 3.27 11.48 -4.00
N TYR A 162 4.57 11.26 -4.20
CA TYR A 162 5.63 11.78 -3.36
C TYR A 162 6.68 12.48 -4.22
N SER A 163 7.00 13.71 -3.86
CA SER A 163 7.84 14.63 -4.62
C SER A 163 9.21 14.78 -3.97
N GLY A 164 10.26 14.92 -4.80
CA GLY A 164 11.61 15.19 -4.34
C GLY A 164 11.77 16.55 -3.64
N ALA A 165 11.01 17.55 -4.10
CA ALA A 165 10.91 18.88 -3.50
C ALA A 165 9.62 19.01 -2.67
N GLU A 166 9.66 19.89 -1.66
CA GLU A 166 8.44 20.27 -0.92
C GLU A 166 7.52 21.07 -1.85
N SER A 167 6.23 20.76 -1.83
CA SER A 167 5.26 21.53 -2.60
C SER A 167 4.70 22.71 -1.79
N ALA A 168 4.61 23.88 -2.42
CA ALA A 168 3.94 25.05 -1.86
C ALA A 168 2.40 24.98 -1.99
N ASN A 169 1.88 24.03 -2.77
CA ASN A 169 0.44 23.85 -2.94
C ASN A 169 -0.21 23.38 -1.62
N PRO A 170 -1.22 24.08 -1.09
CA PRO A 170 -1.82 23.77 0.23
C PRO A 170 -2.55 22.42 0.28
N ASN A 171 -2.85 21.83 -0.87
CA ASN A 171 -3.46 20.50 -0.96
C ASN A 171 -2.42 19.37 -0.83
N TRP A 172 -1.14 19.72 -0.88
CA TRP A 172 -0.03 18.82 -0.58
C TRP A 172 0.35 18.91 0.89
N GLN A 173 0.82 17.79 1.44
CA GLN A 173 1.37 17.67 2.78
C GLN A 173 2.89 17.63 2.66
N GLY A 174 3.48 18.80 2.42
CA GLY A 174 4.91 18.97 2.12
C GLY A 174 5.29 18.24 0.83
N HIS A 175 5.98 17.11 0.95
CA HIS A 175 6.40 16.28 -0.18
C HIS A 175 5.29 15.40 -0.76
N SER A 176 4.12 15.28 -0.11
CA SER A 176 3.17 14.19 -0.44
C SER A 176 1.76 14.63 -0.77
N PHE A 177 1.12 13.91 -1.69
CA PHE A 177 -0.29 14.07 -2.04
C PHE A 177 -1.04 12.76 -1.90
N LEU A 178 -1.98 12.72 -0.94
CA LEU A 178 -2.72 11.52 -0.56
C LEU A 178 -4.19 11.54 -1.01
N ALA A 179 -4.70 12.68 -1.45
CA ALA A 179 -6.15 12.85 -1.66
C ALA A 179 -6.72 11.86 -2.67
N LYS A 180 -5.97 11.54 -3.74
CA LYS A 180 -6.38 10.58 -4.77
C LYS A 180 -6.45 9.13 -4.28
N TYR A 181 -5.63 8.76 -3.30
CA TYR A 181 -5.66 7.43 -2.68
C TYR A 181 -6.82 7.28 -1.68
N VAL A 182 -7.02 8.30 -0.84
CA VAL A 182 -8.09 8.32 0.17
C VAL A 182 -9.46 8.49 -0.47
N ASP A 183 -9.56 9.27 -1.55
CA ASP A 183 -10.78 9.52 -2.30
C ASP A 183 -10.49 9.45 -3.81
N VAL A 184 -10.87 8.34 -4.44
CA VAL A 184 -10.61 8.11 -5.87
C VAL A 184 -11.31 9.11 -6.79
N ALA A 185 -12.32 9.82 -6.28
CA ALA A 185 -12.99 10.90 -6.99
C ALA A 185 -12.23 12.24 -6.91
N ALA A 186 -11.24 12.36 -6.01
CA ALA A 186 -10.41 13.56 -5.92
C ALA A 186 -9.66 13.81 -7.24
N THR A 187 -9.52 15.09 -7.58
CA THR A 187 -8.73 15.53 -8.73
C THR A 187 -7.26 15.52 -8.33
N ALA A 188 -6.43 14.85 -9.13
CA ALA A 188 -4.99 14.94 -8.95
C ALA A 188 -4.49 16.30 -9.44
N ILE A 189 -3.53 16.84 -8.72
CA ILE A 189 -2.99 18.17 -8.92
C ILE A 189 -1.47 18.07 -8.91
N PRO A 190 -0.77 18.86 -9.74
CA PRO A 190 0.68 18.93 -9.66
C PRO A 190 1.17 19.56 -8.35
N GLY A 191 2.45 19.34 -8.02
CA GLY A 191 3.15 19.96 -6.90
C GLY A 191 4.59 19.47 -6.75
N GLY A 192 5.49 20.35 -6.33
CA GLY A 192 6.94 20.12 -6.34
C GLY A 192 7.40 19.61 -7.71
N ASN A 193 8.16 18.50 -7.73
CA ASN A 193 8.59 17.80 -8.94
C ASN A 193 7.59 16.80 -9.52
N CYS A 194 6.34 16.77 -9.07
CA CYS A 194 5.32 15.83 -9.56
C CYS A 194 4.28 16.52 -10.43
N ASP A 195 4.02 15.96 -11.62
CA ASP A 195 2.80 16.26 -12.37
C ASP A 195 1.58 15.49 -11.80
N ALA A 196 0.38 15.81 -12.29
CA ALA A 196 -0.86 15.19 -11.82
C ALA A 196 -0.97 13.68 -12.11
N ASN A 197 -0.14 13.11 -12.99
CA ASN A 197 -0.13 11.69 -13.32
C ASN A 197 0.98 10.90 -12.61
N GLY A 198 1.89 11.59 -11.91
CA GLY A 198 3.07 11.05 -11.26
C GLY A 198 4.34 11.11 -12.11
N GLY A 199 4.34 11.85 -13.21
CA GLY A 199 5.55 12.17 -13.98
C GLY A 199 6.44 13.15 -13.24
N ALA A 200 7.76 12.98 -13.39
CA ALA A 200 8.73 13.95 -12.90
C ALA A 200 8.76 15.18 -13.81
N VAL A 201 8.76 16.36 -13.19
CA VAL A 201 8.78 17.66 -13.85
C VAL A 201 9.68 18.63 -13.07
N ALA A 202 10.05 19.74 -13.73
CA ALA A 202 10.63 20.87 -13.02
C ALA A 202 9.73 21.28 -11.85
N ASP A 203 10.34 21.84 -10.81
CA ASP A 203 9.60 22.33 -9.65
C ASP A 203 8.48 23.28 -10.11
N GLN A 204 7.26 23.00 -9.67
CA GLN A 204 6.04 23.67 -10.13
C GLN A 204 5.56 24.78 -9.19
N ASP A 205 6.28 24.98 -8.08
CA ASP A 205 5.92 25.90 -7.00
C ASP A 205 6.79 27.16 -6.95
#